data_AF-A0A0L0T6W6-F1
#
_entry.id   AF-A0A0L0T6W6-F1
#
_cell.length_a   1.000
_cell.length_b   1.000
_cell.length_c   1.000
_cell.angle_alpha   90.00
_cell.angle_beta   90.00
_cell.angle_gamma   90.00
#
_symmetry.space_group_name_H-M   'P 1'
#
loop_
_entity.id
_entity.type
_entity.pdbx_description
1 polymer ?
#
loop_
_entity_poly.entity_id
_entity_poly.type
_entity_poly.pdbx_seq_one_letter_code
_entity_poly.pdbx_strand_id
1 'polypeptide(L)'
;MAFALASDSRKVLLLERDLSEPDRIVGELMQPGGMLALESLGLADVLDGADAVDVHGYVILDKDETCHLSYPHIPTGMLHEGDAARGRSFHHGRFIMGLRRKCREHPNITVSSRP
;
A
#
# COMPACT_ATOMS: atom_id res chain seq x y z
N MET A 1 5.95 -4.55 7.25
CA MET A 1 6.58 -4.87 8.54
C MET A 1 8.09 -5.07 8.44
N ALA A 2 8.59 -6.00 7.63
CA ALA A 2 10.03 -6.25 7.50
C ALA A 2 10.85 -4.96 7.23
N PHE A 3 10.40 -4.15 6.27
CA PHE A 3 10.99 -2.85 5.96
C PHE A 3 11.08 -1.93 7.19
N ALA A 4 9.95 -1.62 7.84
CA ALA A 4 9.91 -0.77 9.03
C ALA A 4 10.83 -1.26 10.16
N LEU A 5 10.82 -2.56 10.47
CA LEU A 5 11.69 -3.14 11.49
C LEU A 5 13.17 -2.98 11.14
N ALA A 6 13.51 -3.12 9.86
CA ALA A 6 14.88 -2.98 9.39
C ALA A 6 15.34 -1.51 9.37
N SER A 7 14.44 -0.57 9.08
CA SER A 7 14.65 0.87 9.21
C SER A 7 14.88 1.27 10.67
N ASP A 8 14.24 0.57 11.61
CA ASP A 8 14.52 0.66 13.05
C ASP A 8 15.78 -0.12 13.48
N SER A 9 16.72 -0.32 12.57
CA SER A 9 18.04 -0.95 12.80
C SER A 9 18.03 -2.43 13.23
N ARG A 10 16.91 -3.15 13.05
CA ARG A 10 16.88 -4.60 13.30
C ARG A 10 17.39 -5.38 12.09
N LYS A 11 18.12 -6.47 12.33
CA LYS A 11 18.43 -7.45 11.29
C LYS A 11 17.22 -8.34 11.06
N VAL A 12 16.72 -8.39 9.83
CA VAL A 12 15.47 -9.09 9.48
C VAL A 12 15.73 -10.15 8.43
N LEU A 13 15.29 -11.38 8.69
CA LEU A 13 15.19 -12.45 7.68
C LEU A 13 13.73 -12.54 7.22
N LEU A 14 13.48 -12.24 5.94
CA LEU A 14 12.18 -12.40 5.30
C LEU A 14 12.15 -13.74 4.55
N LEU A 15 11.36 -14.68 5.08
CA LEU A 15 11.14 -15.98 4.44
C LEU A 15 9.79 -15.99 3.73
N GLU A 16 9.80 -16.20 2.42
CA GLU A 16 8.58 -16.32 1.63
C GLU A 16 8.58 -17.62 0.83
N ARG A 17 7.43 -18.29 0.72
CA ARG A 17 7.35 -19.57 -0.02
C ARG A 17 7.63 -19.39 -1.51
N ASP A 18 7.11 -18.30 -2.09
CA ASP A 18 7.18 -18.01 -3.52
C ASP A 18 7.36 -16.50 -3.73
N LEU A 19 8.47 -16.14 -4.37
CA LEU A 19 8.87 -14.77 -4.64
C LEU A 19 8.42 -14.25 -6.02
N SER A 20 7.74 -15.09 -6.81
CA SER A 20 7.12 -14.69 -8.08
C SER A 20 5.91 -13.79 -7.85
N GLU A 21 5.55 -13.01 -8.87
CA GLU A 21 4.39 -12.11 -8.79
C GLU A 21 3.12 -12.90 -8.46
N PRO A 22 2.41 -12.57 -7.36
CA PRO A 22 1.21 -13.29 -7.00
C PRO A 22 0.05 -12.89 -7.91
N ASP A 23 -0.60 -13.88 -8.51
CA ASP A 23 -1.84 -13.71 -9.24
C ASP A 23 -3.02 -13.89 -8.27
N ARG A 24 -3.57 -12.77 -7.78
CA ARG A 24 -4.73 -12.74 -6.87
C ARG A 24 -5.57 -11.51 -7.11
N ILE A 25 -6.88 -11.67 -6.95
CA ILE A 25 -7.90 -10.61 -7.05
C ILE A 25 -8.15 -9.85 -5.74
N VAL A 26 -7.47 -10.22 -4.65
CA VAL A 26 -7.72 -9.67 -3.31
C VAL A 26 -6.70 -8.57 -3.01
N GLY A 27 -7.14 -7.47 -2.40
CA GLY A 27 -6.24 -6.42 -1.92
C GLY A 27 -5.81 -5.43 -3.02
N GLU A 28 -6.72 -5.10 -3.93
CA GLU A 28 -6.51 -4.17 -5.03
C GLU A 28 -6.98 -2.74 -4.73
N LEU A 29 -7.30 -2.42 -3.46
CA LEU A 29 -7.70 -1.09 -3.01
C LEU A 29 -7.05 -0.76 -1.66
N MET A 30 -6.20 0.27 -1.64
CA MET A 30 -5.67 0.89 -0.42
C MET A 30 -6.56 2.06 -0.01
N GLN A 31 -7.06 2.02 1.23
CA GLN A 31 -7.81 3.14 1.81
C GLN A 31 -6.88 4.34 2.07
N PRO A 32 -7.42 5.57 2.21
CA PRO A 32 -6.60 6.76 2.46
C PRO A 32 -5.67 6.65 3.68
N GLY A 33 -6.15 6.07 4.79
CA GLY A 33 -5.29 5.84 5.96
C GLY A 33 -4.11 4.91 5.69
N GLY A 34 -4.27 3.94 4.79
CA GLY A 34 -3.19 3.05 4.36
C GLY A 34 -2.18 3.75 3.43
N MET A 35 -2.66 4.69 2.60
CA MET A 35 -1.78 5.55 1.78
C MET A 35 -0.89 6.43 2.66
N LEU A 36 -1.49 7.09 3.66
CA LEU A 36 -0.73 7.90 4.64
C LEU A 36 0.28 7.04 5.42
N ALA A 37 -0.08 5.80 5.76
CA ALA A 37 0.84 4.87 6.41
C ALA A 37 2.02 4.51 5.49
N LEU A 38 1.79 4.22 4.20
CA LEU A 38 2.86 3.96 3.23
C LEU A 38 3.80 5.16 3.06
N GLU A 39 3.25 6.38 2.98
CA GLU A 39 4.04 7.61 2.91
C GLU A 39 4.90 7.81 4.15
N SER A 40 4.33 7.63 5.35
CA SER A 40 5.09 7.75 6.61
C SER A 40 6.23 6.75 6.73
N LEU A 41 6.12 5.61 6.05
CA LEU A 41 7.15 4.56 6.00
C LEU A 41 8.15 4.75 4.83
N GLY A 42 7.98 5.78 4.00
CA GLY A 42 8.82 5.98 2.80
C GLY A 42 8.62 4.90 1.73
N LEU A 43 7.41 4.33 1.67
CA LEU A 43 7.04 3.21 0.79
C LEU A 43 5.94 3.58 -0.23
N ALA A 44 5.56 4.85 -0.35
CA ALA A 44 4.48 5.24 -1.27
C ALA A 44 4.79 4.92 -2.74
N ASP A 45 6.07 4.98 -3.13
CA ASP A 45 6.55 4.71 -4.49
C ASP A 45 6.47 3.23 -4.91
N VAL A 46 6.08 2.32 -4.01
CA VAL A 46 5.84 0.91 -4.39
C VAL A 46 4.57 0.74 -5.23
N LEU A 47 3.72 1.77 -5.28
CA LEU A 47 2.56 1.82 -6.16
C LEU A 47 2.92 2.33 -7.57
N ASP A 48 4.13 2.86 -7.76
CA ASP A 48 4.61 3.25 -9.08
C ASP A 48 4.82 2.00 -9.94
N GLY A 49 4.13 1.93 -11.07
CA GLY A 49 4.10 0.75 -11.93
C GLY A 49 3.08 -0.33 -11.54
N ALA A 50 2.29 -0.12 -10.49
CA ALA A 50 1.17 -0.99 -10.12
C ALA A 50 -0.15 -0.65 -10.85
N ASP A 51 -0.09 0.19 -11.89
CA ASP A 51 -1.23 0.81 -12.59
C ASP A 51 -2.24 1.43 -11.60
N ALA A 52 -1.69 2.15 -10.62
CA ALA A 52 -2.51 2.66 -9.53
C ALA A 52 -3.42 3.81 -9.98
N VAL A 53 -4.68 3.79 -9.53
CA VAL A 53 -5.69 4.80 -9.84
C VAL A 53 -6.19 5.42 -8.54
N ASP A 54 -6.24 6.76 -8.49
CA ASP A 54 -6.76 7.48 -7.33
C ASP A 54 -8.25 7.15 -7.10
N VAL A 55 -8.61 6.90 -5.84
CA VAL A 55 -9.99 6.65 -5.40
C VAL A 55 -10.39 7.75 -4.43
N HIS A 56 -11.45 8.48 -4.78
CA HIS A 56 -11.89 9.66 -4.03
C HIS A 56 -13.03 9.39 -3.04
N GLY A 57 -13.54 8.17 -3.03
CA GLY A 57 -14.68 7.77 -2.21
C GLY A 57 -15.43 6.61 -2.85
N TYR A 58 -16.70 6.47 -2.46
CA TYR A 58 -17.58 5.41 -2.92
C TYR A 58 -18.87 5.98 -3.48
N VAL A 59 -19.55 5.16 -4.27
CA VAL A 59 -20.94 5.38 -4.63
C VAL A 59 -21.72 4.17 -4.15
N ILE A 60 -22.78 4.40 -3.39
CA ILE A 60 -23.74 3.38 -2.96
C ILE A 60 -24.98 3.53 -3.83
N LEU A 61 -25.37 2.43 -4.47
CA LEU A 61 -26.56 2.34 -5.30
C LEU A 61 -27.56 1.42 -4.60
N ASP A 62 -28.77 1.92 -4.33
CA ASP A 62 -29.90 1.12 -3.83
C ASP A 62 -31.13 1.38 -4.71
N LYS A 63 -31.38 0.46 -5.64
CA LYS A 63 -32.43 0.58 -6.66
C LYS A 63 -32.32 1.90 -7.44
N ASP A 64 -33.23 2.83 -7.20
CA ASP A 64 -33.31 4.14 -7.86
C ASP A 64 -32.58 5.24 -7.05
N GLU A 65 -32.04 4.91 -5.87
CA GLU A 65 -31.29 5.83 -5.02
C GLU A 65 -29.79 5.71 -5.27
N THR A 66 -29.12 6.87 -5.34
CA THR A 66 -27.66 6.99 -5.48
C THR A 66 -27.13 7.88 -4.37
N CYS A 67 -26.16 7.37 -3.62
CA CYS A 67 -25.48 8.11 -2.56
C CYS A 67 -23.97 8.17 -2.86
N HIS A 68 -23.45 9.38 -3.05
CA HIS A 68 -22.03 9.62 -3.23
C HIS A 68 -21.38 9.87 -1.86
N LEU A 69 -20.40 9.04 -1.52
CA LEU A 69 -19.63 9.13 -0.28
C LEU A 69 -18.19 9.51 -0.61
N SER A 70 -17.90 10.81 -0.62
CA SER A 70 -16.52 11.29 -0.73
C SER A 70 -15.73 10.99 0.54
N TYR A 71 -14.45 10.66 0.39
CA TYR A 71 -13.55 10.59 1.55
C TYR A 71 -13.44 11.96 2.24
N PRO A 72 -13.25 12.00 3.57
CA PRO A 72 -13.09 13.24 4.30
C PRO A 72 -11.74 13.90 4.00
N HIS A 73 -11.57 15.15 4.42
CA HIS A 73 -10.25 15.78 4.46
C HIS A 73 -9.39 15.12 5.55
N ILE A 74 -8.07 15.15 5.35
CA ILE A 74 -7.13 14.55 6.27
C ILE A 74 -7.14 15.31 7.60
N PRO A 75 -7.29 14.61 8.75
CA PRO A 75 -7.36 15.25 10.07
C PRO A 75 -6.10 16.00 10.46
N THR A 76 -6.26 16.93 11.40
CA THR A 76 -5.14 17.69 11.99
C THR A 76 -4.11 16.78 12.65
N GLY A 77 -2.83 17.10 12.44
CA GLY A 77 -1.70 16.35 13.00
C GLY A 77 -1.26 15.14 12.17
N MET A 78 -1.75 14.98 10.95
CA MET A 78 -1.28 13.96 9.99
C MET A 78 -0.53 14.60 8.82
N LEU A 79 0.24 13.79 8.08
CA LEU A 79 0.80 14.21 6.79
C LEU A 79 -0.33 14.66 5.87
N HIS A 80 -0.13 15.72 5.10
CA HIS A 80 -1.14 16.30 4.20
C HIS A 80 -2.42 16.80 4.91
N GLU A 81 -2.30 17.28 6.15
CA GLU A 81 -3.41 17.89 6.90
C GLU A 81 -4.23 18.88 6.05
N GLY A 82 -5.55 18.71 6.08
CA GLY A 82 -6.48 19.59 5.37
C GLY A 82 -6.68 19.25 3.89
N ASP A 83 -5.82 18.43 3.28
CA ASP A 83 -6.02 17.95 1.91
C ASP A 83 -7.16 16.93 1.82
N ALA A 84 -7.80 16.83 0.66
CA ALA A 84 -8.80 15.79 0.41
C ALA A 84 -8.13 14.42 0.42
N ALA A 85 -8.56 13.52 1.31
CA ALA A 85 -7.97 12.19 1.43
C ALA A 85 -8.28 11.33 0.20
N ARG A 86 -7.32 10.48 -0.20
CA ARG A 86 -7.45 9.61 -1.38
C ARG A 86 -6.94 8.21 -1.09
N GLY A 87 -7.70 7.22 -1.52
CA GLY A 87 -7.23 5.85 -1.65
C GLY A 87 -6.56 5.65 -3.00
N ARG A 88 -6.05 4.44 -3.24
CA ARG A 88 -5.60 4.01 -4.56
C ARG A 88 -6.01 2.58 -4.84
N SER A 89 -6.60 2.33 -5.99
CA SER A 89 -6.71 0.97 -6.53
C SER A 89 -5.48 0.61 -7.35
N PHE A 90 -5.12 -0.68 -7.46
CA PHE A 90 -3.92 -1.14 -8.17
C PHE A 90 -3.94 -2.65 -8.37
N HIS A 91 -3.08 -3.17 -9.25
CA HIS A 91 -2.83 -4.60 -9.36
C HIS A 91 -2.07 -5.13 -8.13
N HIS A 92 -2.69 -6.06 -7.40
CA HIS A 92 -2.12 -6.61 -6.17
C HIS A 92 -0.72 -7.20 -6.37
N GLY A 93 -0.54 -8.00 -7.44
CA GLY A 93 0.74 -8.63 -7.76
C GLY A 93 1.89 -7.63 -7.84
N ARG A 94 1.68 -6.57 -8.62
CA ARG A 94 2.66 -5.51 -8.83
C ARG A 94 2.98 -4.73 -7.56
N PHE A 95 1.96 -4.43 -6.74
CA PHE A 95 2.16 -3.81 -5.43
C PHE A 95 3.05 -4.66 -4.51
N ILE A 96 2.77 -5.96 -4.42
CA ILE A 96 3.60 -6.90 -3.64
C ILE A 96 5.03 -6.95 -4.19
N MET A 97 5.20 -6.96 -5.51
CA MET A 97 6.52 -6.93 -6.13
C MET A 97 7.29 -5.64 -5.82
N GLY A 98 6.61 -4.49 -5.78
CA GLY A 98 7.17 -3.22 -5.31
C GLY A 98 7.66 -3.27 -3.86
N LEU A 99 6.86 -3.83 -2.95
CA LEU A 99 7.25 -4.03 -1.55
C LEU A 99 8.45 -4.98 -1.40
N ARG A 100 8.46 -6.09 -2.14
CA ARG A 100 9.57 -7.05 -2.14
C ARG A 100 10.85 -6.43 -2.68
N ARG A 101 10.76 -5.60 -3.73
CA ARG A 101 11.90 -4.83 -4.26
C ARG A 101 12.50 -3.94 -3.17
N LYS A 102 11.68 -3.13 -2.49
CA LYS A 102 12.14 -2.30 -1.36
C LYS A 102 12.80 -3.11 -0.25
N CYS A 103 12.28 -4.29 0.05
CA CYS A 103 12.88 -5.17 1.05
C CYS A 103 14.25 -5.72 0.60
N ARG A 104 14.42 -6.08 -0.68
CA ARG A 104 15.71 -6.56 -1.21
C ARG A 104 16.79 -5.48 -1.27
N GLU A 105 16.38 -4.23 -1.50
CA GLU A 105 17.27 -3.06 -1.54
C GLU A 105 17.74 -2.63 -0.15
N HIS A 106 17.05 -3.05 0.92
CA HIS A 106 17.36 -2.62 2.27
C HIS A 106 18.52 -3.44 2.90
N PRO A 107 19.61 -2.81 3.37
CA PRO A 107 20.84 -3.53 3.78
C PRO A 107 20.66 -4.44 5.01
N ASN A 108 19.69 -4.12 5.87
CA ASN A 108 19.38 -4.92 7.07
C ASN A 108 18.37 -6.07 6.83
N ILE A 109 17.96 -6.31 5.58
CA ILE A 109 17.00 -7.36 5.24
C ILE A 109 17.67 -8.42 4.38
N THR A 110 17.57 -9.68 4.81
CA THR A 110 17.88 -10.84 3.97
C THR A 110 16.58 -11.46 3.49
N VAL A 111 16.38 -11.52 2.18
CA VAL A 111 15.19 -12.16 1.58
C VAL A 111 15.58 -13.55 1.09
N SER A 112 14.87 -14.58 1.52
CA SER A 112 15.07 -15.96 1.06
C SER A 112 13.74 -16.62 0.75
N SER A 113 13.71 -17.43 -0.31
CA SER A 113 12.67 -18.44 -0.44
C SER A 113 12.95 -19.61 0.50
N ARG A 114 11.92 -20.34 0.94
CA ARG A 114 12.16 -21.66 1.55
C ARG A 114 12.90 -22.55 0.54
N PRO A 115 13.85 -23.39 0.97
CA PRO A 115 14.36 -24.47 0.14
C PRO A 115 13.26 -25.49 -0.20
#